data_AF-A0A7C3CJ09-F1
#
_entry.id   AF-A0A7C3CJ09-F1
#
_cell.length_a   1.000
_cell.length_b   1.000
_cell.length_c   1.000
_cell.angle_alpha   90.00
_cell.angle_beta   90.00
_cell.angle_gamma   90.00
#
_symmetry.space_group_name_H-M   'P 1'
#
loop_
_entity.id
_entity.type
_entity.pdbx_description
1 polymer ?
#
loop_
_entity_poly.entity_id
_entity_poly.type
_entity_poly.pdbx_seq_one_letter_code
_entity_poly.pdbx_strand_id
1 'polypeptide(L)'
;MREFVFRIVNYFVDSKLVPLLIMATIAMGLFAVINTPSEEEPQIVVPMIDVFVEMPGATSKEIEERVIYPMEKLLWEIPGVKFVYSPP
;
A
#
# COMPACT_ATOMS: atom_id res chain seq x y z
N MET A 1 -11.91 -31.88 26.26
CA MET A 1 -10.93 -30.83 25.88
C MET A 1 -9.66 -30.88 26.73
N ARG A 2 -9.74 -30.88 28.06
CA ARG A 2 -8.57 -30.92 28.97
C ARG A 2 -7.70 -32.17 28.82
N GLU A 3 -8.33 -33.34 28.69
CA GLU A 3 -7.67 -34.64 28.44
C GLU A 3 -6.85 -34.68 27.13
N PHE A 4 -7.39 -34.07 26.07
CA PHE A 4 -6.75 -34.04 24.76
C PHE A 4 -5.45 -33.22 24.78
N VAL A 5 -5.48 -32.05 25.42
CA VAL A 5 -4.31 -31.19 25.59
C VAL A 5 -3.23 -31.92 26.41
N PHE A 6 -3.60 -32.60 27.49
CA PHE A 6 -2.66 -33.37 28.32
C PHE A 6 -1.93 -34.47 27.53
N ARG A 7 -2.64 -35.16 26.63
CA ARG A 7 -2.07 -36.23 25.81
C ARG A 7 -1.04 -35.70 24.81
N ILE A 8 -1.27 -34.52 24.25
CA ILE A 8 -0.31 -33.84 23.39
C ILE A 8 0.90 -33.40 24.21
N VAL A 9 0.68 -32.73 25.35
CA VAL A 9 1.78 -32.25 26.20
C VAL A 9 2.70 -33.39 26.63
N ASN A 10 2.17 -34.52 27.10
CA ASN A 10 2.99 -35.67 27.50
C ASN A 10 3.81 -36.26 26.34
N TYR A 11 3.28 -36.23 25.11
CA TYR A 11 4.04 -36.70 23.93
C TYR A 11 5.20 -35.77 23.56
N PHE A 12 5.04 -34.46 23.77
CA PHE A 12 6.04 -33.46 23.42
C PHE A 12 7.08 -33.21 24.54
N VAL A 13 6.69 -33.34 25.81
CA VAL A 13 7.56 -33.06 26.96
C VAL A 13 8.74 -34.04 27.07
N ASP A 14 8.50 -35.33 26.82
CA ASP A 14 9.57 -36.35 26.84
C ASP A 14 10.37 -36.42 25.53
N SER A 15 9.99 -35.63 24.53
CA SER A 15 10.56 -35.68 23.19
C SER A 15 11.60 -34.58 22.96
N LYS A 16 12.72 -34.93 22.32
CA LYS A 16 13.73 -33.96 21.85
C LYS A 16 13.20 -33.01 20.75
N LEU A 17 11.96 -33.21 20.30
CA LEU A 17 11.29 -32.37 19.31
C LEU A 17 11.07 -30.94 19.79
N VAL A 18 10.81 -30.70 21.09
CA VAL A 18 10.53 -29.34 21.59
C VAL A 18 11.75 -28.42 21.45
N PRO A 19 12.96 -28.79 21.94
CA PRO A 19 14.17 -27.99 21.70
C PRO A 19 14.48 -27.80 20.21
N LEU A 20 14.23 -28.82 19.37
CA LEU A 20 14.47 -28.75 17.93
C LEU A 20 13.54 -27.76 17.23
N LEU A 21 12.25 -27.76 17.61
CA LEU A 21 11.29 -26.79 17.10
C LEU A 21 11.63 -25.37 17.52
N ILE A 22 12.10 -25.17 18.76
CA ILE A 22 12.56 -23.86 19.24
C ILE A 22 13.75 -23.37 18.39
N MET A 23 14.73 -24.23 18.12
CA MET A 23 15.86 -23.86 17.25
C MET A 23 15.41 -23.55 15.82
N ALA A 24 14.47 -24.34 15.28
CA ALA A 24 13.94 -24.13 13.94
C ALA A 24 13.18 -22.80 13.82
N THR A 25 12.36 -22.43 14.81
CA THR A 25 11.63 -21.15 14.80
C THR A 25 12.55 -19.95 14.96
N ILE A 26 13.59 -20.06 15.81
CA ILE A 26 14.63 -19.03 15.92
C ILE A 26 15.37 -18.86 14.59
N ALA A 27 15.77 -19.96 13.95
CA ALA A 27 16.46 -19.92 12.66
C ALA A 27 15.58 -19.30 11.55
N MET A 28 14.28 -19.65 11.51
CA MET A 28 13.34 -19.02 10.57
C MET A 28 13.14 -17.53 10.85
N GLY A 29 13.08 -17.12 12.12
CA GLY A 29 12.98 -15.71 12.50
C GLY A 29 14.21 -14.90 12.07
N LEU A 30 15.40 -15.43 12.32
CA LEU A 30 16.67 -14.85 11.85
C LEU A 30 16.71 -14.73 10.33
N PHE A 31 16.31 -15.80 9.62
CA PHE A 31 16.23 -15.79 8.17
C PHE A 31 15.28 -14.71 7.66
N ALA A 32 14.10 -14.58 8.27
CA ALA A 32 13.12 -13.56 7.90
C ALA A 32 13.69 -12.14 8.09
N VAL A 33 14.33 -11.85 9.22
CA VAL A 33 14.92 -10.52 9.46
C VAL A 33 15.99 -10.18 8.43
N ILE A 34 16.86 -11.15 8.07
CA ILE A 34 17.94 -10.92 7.09
C ILE A 34 17.39 -10.75 5.67
N ASN A 35 16.33 -11.48 5.31
CA ASN A 35 15.81 -11.52 3.94
C ASN A 35 14.62 -10.59 3.70
N THR A 36 14.06 -9.96 4.72
CA THR A 36 12.97 -9.01 4.53
C THR A 36 13.56 -7.73 3.94
N PRO A 37 13.23 -7.36 2.69
CA PRO A 37 13.68 -6.10 2.12
C PRO A 37 13.07 -4.97 2.94
N SER A 38 13.91 -4.07 3.45
CA SER A 38 13.43 -2.84 4.08
C SER A 38 13.26 -1.80 2.99
N GLU A 39 12.03 -1.28 2.84
CA GLU A 39 11.78 -0.08 2.06
C GLU A 39 11.84 1.11 3.03
N GLU A 40 12.84 1.99 2.89
CA GLU A 40 13.06 3.13 3.81
C GLU A 40 11.93 4.17 3.72
N GLU A 41 11.36 4.32 2.54
CA GLU A 41 10.16 5.11 2.31
C GLU A 41 9.11 4.16 1.72
N PRO A 42 7.94 3.99 2.37
CA PRO A 42 6.86 3.27 1.73
C PRO A 42 6.60 3.94 0.39
N GLN A 43 6.70 3.19 -0.70
CA GLN A 43 6.44 3.73 -2.03
C GLN A 43 4.94 4.04 -2.15
N ILE A 44 4.55 5.24 -1.71
CA ILE A 44 3.19 5.75 -1.89
C ILE A 44 3.09 6.22 -3.33
N VAL A 45 2.68 5.31 -4.22
CA VAL A 45 2.33 5.67 -5.59
C VAL A 45 0.98 6.39 -5.54
N VAL A 46 1.01 7.72 -5.50
CA VAL A 46 -0.20 8.54 -5.67
C VAL A 46 -0.56 8.48 -7.16
N PRO A 47 -1.69 7.89 -7.56
CA PRO A 47 -2.12 7.91 -8.96
C PRO A 47 -2.48 9.36 -9.32
N MET A 48 -1.61 10.02 -10.08
CA MET A 48 -1.78 11.38 -10.58
C MET A 48 -1.85 11.32 -12.11
N ILE A 49 -2.76 12.11 -12.67
CA ILE A 49 -2.91 12.26 -14.12
C ILE A 49 -2.73 13.75 -14.42
N ASP A 50 -1.71 14.07 -15.20
CA ASP A 50 -1.48 15.43 -15.67
C ASP A 50 -2.18 15.64 -17.02
N VAL A 51 -3.02 16.68 -17.11
CA VAL A 51 -3.74 17.04 -18.33
C VAL A 51 -3.25 18.41 -18.79
N PHE A 52 -2.56 18.45 -19.94
CA PHE A 52 -2.07 19.68 -20.55
C PHE A 52 -2.96 20.10 -21.70
N VAL A 53 -3.43 21.34 -21.70
CA VAL A 53 -4.25 21.92 -22.76
C VAL A 53 -3.70 23.29 -23.14
N GLU A 54 -3.53 23.53 -24.43
CA GLU A 54 -3.03 24.77 -24.97
C GLU A 54 -4.12 25.47 -25.79
N MET A 55 -4.35 26.76 -25.53
CA MET A 55 -5.22 27.62 -26.34
C MET A 55 -4.43 28.87 -26.78
N PRO A 56 -3.62 28.77 -27.84
CA PRO A 56 -2.74 29.85 -28.27
C PRO A 56 -3.55 31.09 -28.67
N GLY A 57 -3.18 32.25 -28.13
CA GLY A 57 -3.83 33.52 -28.42
C GLY A 57 -5.03 33.88 -27.53
N ALA A 58 -5.42 33.01 -26.59
CA ALA A 58 -6.42 33.34 -25.57
C ALA A 58 -5.79 34.04 -24.36
N THR A 59 -6.54 34.95 -23.74
CA THR A 59 -6.16 35.55 -22.46
C THR A 59 -6.30 34.54 -21.31
N SER A 60 -5.59 34.72 -20.20
CA SER A 60 -5.71 33.83 -19.02
C SER A 60 -7.16 33.66 -18.56
N LYS A 61 -7.95 34.74 -18.61
CA LYS A 61 -9.38 34.72 -18.25
C LYS A 61 -10.21 33.86 -19.21
N GLU A 62 -9.91 33.91 -20.50
CA GLU A 62 -10.63 33.08 -21.48
C GLU A 62 -10.26 31.59 -21.34
N ILE A 63 -9.01 31.28 -20.98
CA ILE A 63 -8.59 29.90 -20.71
C ILE A 63 -9.30 29.36 -19.46
N GLU A 64 -9.38 30.16 -18.40
CA GLU A 64 -10.08 29.78 -17.18
C GLU A 64 -11.57 29.48 -17.46
N GLU A 65 -12.28 30.42 -18.08
CA GLU A 65 -13.72 30.31 -18.33
C GLU A 65 -14.08 29.23 -19.37
N ARG A 66 -13.25 29.05 -20.42
CA ARG A 66 -13.60 28.19 -21.56
C ARG A 66 -12.94 26.82 -21.55
N VAL A 67 -11.86 26.64 -20.78
CA VAL A 67 -11.10 25.39 -20.74
C VAL A 67 -11.11 24.80 -19.32
N ILE A 68 -10.62 25.54 -18.33
CA ILE A 68 -10.43 25.01 -16.97
C ILE A 68 -11.77 24.65 -16.31
N TYR A 69 -12.72 25.58 -16.26
CA TYR A 69 -14.04 25.36 -15.64
C TYR A 69 -14.81 24.14 -16.19
N PRO A 70 -15.00 23.99 -17.52
CA PRO A 70 -15.71 22.83 -18.05
C PRO A 70 -14.95 21.52 -17.86
N MET A 71 -13.61 21.55 -17.95
CA MET A 71 -12.79 20.36 -17.71
C MET A 71 -12.87 19.89 -16.27
N GLU A 72 -12.73 20.80 -15.30
CA GLU A 72 -12.81 20.48 -13.88
C GLU A 72 -14.15 19.80 -13.56
N LYS A 73 -15.26 20.35 -14.08
CA LYS A 73 -16.59 19.79 -13.87
C LYS A 73 -16.70 18.35 -14.39
N LEU A 74 -16.18 18.07 -15.59
CA LEU A 74 -16.21 16.73 -16.18
C LEU A 74 -15.30 15.75 -15.43
N LEU A 75 -14.14 16.20 -14.97
CA LEU A 75 -13.18 15.38 -14.23
C LEU A 75 -13.71 15.00 -12.84
N TRP A 76 -14.48 15.89 -12.20
CA TRP A 76 -15.14 15.60 -10.92
C TRP A 76 -16.22 14.51 -11.01
N GLU A 77 -16.81 14.30 -12.18
CA GLU A 77 -17.82 13.25 -12.40
C GLU A 77 -17.19 11.85 -12.56
N ILE A 78 -15.86 11.75 -12.70
CA ILE A 78 -15.16 10.48 -12.88
C ILE A 78 -15.08 9.72 -11.54
N PRO A 79 -15.62 8.49 -11.45
CA PRO A 79 -15.56 7.71 -10.22
C PRO A 79 -14.10 7.36 -9.87
N GLY A 80 -13.67 7.73 -8.67
CA GLY A 80 -12.31 7.48 -8.16
C GLY A 80 -11.41 8.72 -8.13
N VAL A 81 -11.83 9.84 -8.73
CA VAL A 81 -11.13 11.12 -8.59
C VAL A 81 -11.44 11.71 -7.21
N LYS A 82 -10.39 11.96 -6.41
CA LYS A 82 -10.51 12.56 -5.08
C LYS A 82 -10.21 14.06 -5.08
N PHE A 83 -9.30 14.50 -5.95
CA PHE A 83 -8.84 15.87 -6.04
C PHE A 83 -8.56 16.23 -7.49
N VAL A 84 -9.00 17.42 -7.91
CA VAL A 84 -8.64 18.06 -9.17
C VAL A 84 -7.94 19.36 -8.81
N TYR A 85 -6.78 19.62 -9.40
CA TYR A 85 -6.01 20.85 -9.20
C TYR A 85 -5.83 21.55 -10.55
N SER A 86 -6.17 22.83 -10.57
CA SER A 86 -6.04 23.70 -11.74
C SER A 86 -5.05 24.82 -11.44
N PRO A 87 -3.93 24.95 -12.18
CA PRO A 87 -3.06 26.11 -12.05
C PRO A 87 -3.79 27.41 -12.44
N PRO A 88 -3.48 28.55 -11.80
CA PRO A 88 -4.01 29.86 -12.17
C PRO A 88 -3.42 30.41 -13.48
#